data_AF-A0A7R9WZ69-F1
#
_entry.id   AF-A0A7R9WZ69-F1
#
_cell.length_a   1.000
_cell.length_b   1.000
_cell.length_c   1.000
_cell.angle_alpha   90.00
_cell.angle_beta   90.00
_cell.angle_gamma   90.00
#
_symmetry.space_group_name_H-M   'P 1'
#
loop_
_entity.id
_entity.type
_entity.pdbx_description
1 polymer ?
#
loop_
_entity_poly.entity_id
_entity_poly.type
_entity_poly.pdbx_seq_one_letter_code
_entity_poly.pdbx_strand_id
1 'polypeptide(L)'
;MTMIDASSARLGDGPQAGGTEFVKTNFEVYVCKQTFKFNAAHFVAYRGFREALHGHNYFISVRLLGSRTISKDGYLIDFGDVKKAVIRTCKRLNERVICPMHSDVIDITVGDDTVSMVCEDGAKFLFPKADCVFLPIVHATTEEMSIYLWSAVLGDIDQSHLVRRGIHTMEVTVAEAPGQESVFRLGLPKSVDAGNITLDVRAFIEDGQIIPKPCEAGPSYEEKKLDEQEKEEAKQPKLTPLSTLPVKACNGDDGCGACKNALSEQLQKLALAINTNQLCLPTSDTGKTVSIEDLQAAIDKQNSQ
;
A
#
# COMPACT_ATOMS: atom_id res chain seq x y z
N MET A 1 -11.13 5.52 -56.89
CA MET A 1 -12.44 5.05 -56.39
C MET A 1 -12.34 3.57 -56.12
N THR A 2 -11.98 3.22 -54.89
CA THR A 2 -12.15 1.89 -54.31
C THR A 2 -12.06 2.04 -52.80
N MET A 3 -13.21 1.84 -52.16
CA MET A 3 -13.45 1.94 -50.72
C MET A 3 -12.73 0.78 -50.01
N ILE A 4 -12.07 1.06 -48.89
CA ILE A 4 -11.64 0.02 -47.94
C ILE A 4 -12.70 0.02 -46.84
N ASP A 5 -13.46 -1.07 -46.80
CA ASP A 5 -14.51 -1.34 -45.82
C ASP A 5 -13.86 -1.74 -44.47
N ALA A 6 -14.22 -1.01 -43.43
CA ALA A 6 -13.82 -1.27 -42.05
C ALA A 6 -14.91 -2.13 -41.39
N SER A 7 -14.81 -3.45 -41.53
CA SER A 7 -15.68 -4.37 -40.80
C SER A 7 -15.17 -4.59 -39.37
N SER A 8 -15.82 -3.90 -38.44
CA SER A 8 -15.83 -4.18 -37.00
C SER A 8 -16.13 -5.66 -36.73
N ALA A 9 -15.19 -6.38 -36.13
CA ALA A 9 -15.44 -7.70 -35.57
C ALA A 9 -16.22 -7.53 -34.26
N ARG A 10 -17.53 -7.74 -34.32
CA ARG A 10 -18.39 -7.91 -33.14
C ARG A 10 -18.21 -9.33 -32.64
N LEU A 11 -17.81 -9.49 -31.38
CA LEU A 11 -17.90 -10.78 -30.68
C LEU A 11 -19.38 -11.04 -30.36
N GLY A 12 -19.98 -11.99 -31.07
CA GLY A 12 -21.31 -12.50 -30.77
C GLY A 12 -21.46 -13.92 -31.29
N ASP A 13 -21.48 -14.88 -30.36
CA ASP A 13 -22.37 -16.05 -30.40
C ASP A 13 -22.21 -16.90 -29.12
N GLY A 14 -23.25 -16.91 -28.28
CA GLY A 14 -23.71 -18.01 -27.43
C GLY A 14 -22.82 -18.55 -26.28
N PRO A 15 -23.39 -18.87 -25.11
CA PRO A 15 -22.67 -19.55 -24.04
C PRO A 15 -22.43 -21.01 -24.45
N GLN A 16 -21.23 -21.32 -24.95
CA GLN A 16 -20.78 -22.71 -25.01
C GLN A 16 -20.54 -23.20 -23.58
N ALA A 17 -21.20 -24.31 -23.23
CA ALA A 17 -21.07 -24.98 -21.94
C ALA A 17 -19.63 -25.51 -21.75
N GLY A 18 -18.74 -24.65 -21.26
CA GLY A 18 -17.39 -25.01 -20.81
C GLY A 18 -17.46 -25.57 -19.40
N GLY A 19 -17.23 -26.88 -19.26
CA GLY A 19 -17.06 -27.49 -17.94
C GLY A 19 -15.97 -26.76 -17.16
N THR A 20 -16.31 -26.25 -15.98
CA THR A 20 -15.34 -25.65 -15.06
C THR A 20 -14.41 -26.75 -14.55
N GLU A 21 -13.27 -26.91 -15.21
CA GLU A 21 -12.18 -27.74 -14.71
C GLU A 21 -11.75 -27.18 -13.34
N PHE A 22 -12.07 -27.91 -12.27
CA PHE A 22 -11.66 -27.53 -10.92
C PHE A 22 -10.14 -27.60 -10.81
N VAL A 23 -9.47 -26.45 -10.93
CA VAL A 23 -8.03 -26.35 -10.71
C VAL A 23 -7.78 -26.43 -9.21
N LYS A 24 -7.12 -27.51 -8.78
CA LYS A 24 -6.80 -27.73 -7.38
C LYS A 24 -5.62 -26.85 -6.95
N THR A 25 -5.88 -25.91 -6.06
CA THR A 25 -4.83 -25.16 -5.35
C THR A 25 -4.16 -26.08 -4.33
N ASN A 26 -2.84 -26.26 -4.43
CA ASN A 26 -2.08 -27.08 -3.47
C ASN A 26 -0.97 -26.28 -2.77
N PHE A 27 -0.38 -25.32 -3.46
CA PHE A 27 0.66 -24.47 -2.92
C PHE A 27 0.28 -23.00 -3.08
N GLU A 28 0.64 -22.21 -2.07
CA GLU A 28 0.72 -20.76 -2.20
C GLU A 28 2.13 -20.26 -1.92
N VAL A 29 2.50 -19.21 -2.64
CA VAL A 29 3.66 -18.38 -2.33
C VAL A 29 3.16 -16.99 -2.00
N TYR A 30 3.46 -16.50 -0.80
CA TYR A 30 3.17 -15.14 -0.37
C TYR A 30 4.47 -14.38 -0.16
N VAL A 31 4.65 -13.26 -0.86
CA VAL A 31 5.84 -12.41 -0.78
C VAL A 31 5.43 -11.02 -0.33
N CYS A 32 5.85 -10.68 0.89
CA CYS A 32 5.70 -9.35 1.49
C CYS A 32 7.04 -8.91 2.08
N LYS A 33 7.48 -7.70 1.75
CA LYS A 33 8.74 -7.11 2.22
C LYS A 33 8.58 -5.62 2.43
N GLN A 34 9.30 -5.06 3.42
CA GLN A 34 9.33 -3.62 3.67
C GLN A 34 9.81 -2.79 2.46
N THR A 35 10.56 -3.40 1.54
CA THR A 35 11.02 -2.76 0.30
C THR A 35 9.95 -2.68 -0.78
N PHE A 36 8.82 -3.38 -0.63
CA PHE A 36 7.70 -3.34 -1.58
C PHE A 36 6.82 -2.15 -1.25
N LYS A 37 7.39 -0.96 -1.40
CA LYS A 37 6.71 0.28 -1.06
C LYS A 37 6.97 1.36 -2.09
N PHE A 38 6.02 2.26 -2.22
CA PHE A 38 6.18 3.51 -2.94
C PHE A 38 5.46 4.61 -2.16
N ASN A 39 6.07 5.79 -2.13
CA ASN A 39 5.49 6.95 -1.46
C ASN A 39 4.83 7.81 -2.54
N ALA A 40 3.56 8.12 -2.42
CA ALA A 40 2.86 8.92 -3.42
C ALA A 40 1.85 9.87 -2.78
N ALA A 41 1.64 11.00 -3.46
CA ALA A 41 0.59 11.94 -3.13
C ALA A 41 -0.66 11.65 -3.96
N HIS A 42 -1.84 11.86 -3.37
CA HIS A 42 -3.12 11.69 -4.05
C HIS A 42 -4.23 12.46 -3.31
N PHE A 43 -5.39 12.47 -3.93
CA PHE A 43 -6.67 12.74 -3.29
C PHE A 43 -7.74 11.97 -4.05
N VAL A 44 -8.76 11.53 -3.34
CA VAL A 44 -9.98 10.91 -3.84
C VAL A 44 -11.02 12.00 -4.09
N ALA A 45 -11.64 11.92 -5.26
CA ALA A 45 -12.78 12.73 -5.63
C ALA A 45 -13.80 11.87 -6.37
N TYR A 46 -15.07 12.02 -6.03
CA TYR A 46 -16.23 11.45 -6.73
C TYR A 46 -17.38 12.47 -6.64
N ARG A 47 -18.53 12.18 -7.24
CA ARG A 47 -19.63 13.15 -7.36
C ARG A 47 -20.01 13.77 -6.01
N GLY A 48 -19.86 15.08 -5.90
CA GLY A 48 -20.20 15.84 -4.69
C GLY A 48 -19.24 15.68 -3.51
N PHE A 49 -18.05 15.09 -3.71
CA PHE A 49 -17.03 14.93 -2.67
C PHE A 49 -15.61 15.04 -3.21
N ARG A 50 -14.75 15.67 -2.43
CA ARG A 50 -13.31 15.73 -2.67
C ARG A 50 -12.58 15.84 -1.34
N GLU A 51 -11.62 14.97 -1.10
CA GLU A 51 -10.75 15.09 0.08
C GLU A 51 -9.54 16.00 -0.19
N ALA A 52 -8.88 16.51 0.83
CA ALA A 52 -7.66 17.31 0.68
C ALA A 52 -6.49 16.50 0.11
N LEU A 53 -5.63 17.15 -0.68
CA LEU A 53 -4.37 16.56 -1.15
C LEU A 53 -3.50 16.13 0.04
N HIS A 54 -3.07 14.88 0.03
CA HIS A 54 -2.17 14.30 1.02
C HIS A 54 -1.35 13.17 0.37
N GLY A 55 -0.78 12.26 1.16
CA GLY A 55 -0.05 11.12 0.61
C GLY A 55 0.18 9.99 1.61
N HIS A 56 0.60 8.84 1.07
CA HIS A 56 0.83 7.62 1.83
C HIS A 56 2.15 6.96 1.47
N ASN A 57 2.61 6.11 2.39
CA ASN A 57 3.61 5.09 2.12
C ASN A 57 2.85 3.81 1.75
N TYR A 58 2.56 3.62 0.46
CA TYR A 58 1.84 2.44 0.00
C TYR A 58 2.72 1.21 0.10
N PHE A 59 2.16 0.10 0.55
CA PHE A 59 2.82 -1.22 0.56
C PHE A 59 2.11 -2.17 -0.38
N ILE A 60 2.91 -2.97 -1.09
CA ILE A 60 2.43 -4.01 -2.01
C ILE A 60 2.85 -5.37 -1.47
N SER A 61 1.96 -6.35 -1.51
CA SER A 61 2.32 -7.76 -1.37
C SER A 61 1.66 -8.59 -2.47
N VAL A 62 2.28 -9.73 -2.78
CA VAL A 62 1.83 -10.61 -3.86
C VAL A 62 1.67 -12.02 -3.33
N ARG A 63 0.52 -12.63 -3.61
CA ARG A 63 0.24 -14.05 -3.36
C ARG A 63 0.01 -14.76 -4.70
N LEU A 64 0.66 -15.90 -4.89
CA LEU A 64 0.55 -16.73 -6.09
C LEU A 64 0.05 -18.11 -5.69
N LEU A 65 -1.04 -18.56 -6.30
CA LEU A 65 -1.64 -19.86 -6.07
C LEU A 65 -1.34 -20.80 -7.23
N GLY A 66 -0.86 -21.99 -6.91
CA GLY A 66 -0.51 -22.99 -7.90
C GLY A 66 -0.80 -24.42 -7.47
N SER A 67 -0.61 -25.33 -8.42
CA SER A 67 -0.87 -26.75 -8.25
C SER A 67 0.31 -27.49 -7.58
N ARG A 68 0.10 -28.77 -7.25
CA ARG A 68 1.14 -29.63 -6.66
C ARG A 68 2.31 -29.97 -7.58
N THR A 69 2.25 -29.64 -8.87
CA THR A 69 3.32 -29.92 -9.83
C THR A 69 4.42 -28.85 -9.71
N ILE A 70 5.05 -28.79 -8.54
CA ILE A 70 6.31 -28.05 -8.38
C ILE A 70 7.36 -28.74 -9.25
N SER A 71 8.13 -27.95 -9.99
CA SER A 71 9.12 -28.48 -10.95
C SER A 71 10.24 -29.24 -10.21
N LYS A 72 11.13 -29.91 -10.95
CA LYS A 72 12.26 -30.67 -10.37
C LYS A 72 13.20 -29.82 -9.49
N ASP A 73 13.12 -28.50 -9.62
CA ASP A 73 13.85 -27.52 -8.81
C ASP A 73 13.23 -27.28 -7.42
N GLY A 74 12.07 -27.88 -7.12
CA GLY A 74 11.42 -27.82 -5.81
C GLY A 74 10.68 -26.51 -5.52
N TYR A 75 10.59 -25.59 -6.48
CA TYR A 75 9.87 -24.34 -6.31
C TYR A 75 8.49 -24.36 -6.96
N LEU A 76 7.54 -23.62 -6.39
CA LEU A 76 6.43 -23.12 -7.20
C LEU A 76 6.97 -22.03 -8.13
N ILE A 77 7.65 -21.03 -7.56
CA ILE A 77 8.36 -19.97 -8.27
C ILE A 77 9.53 -19.45 -7.41
N ASP A 78 10.57 -18.92 -8.04
CA ASP A 78 11.64 -18.22 -7.32
C ASP A 78 11.10 -16.88 -6.77
N PHE A 79 11.24 -16.65 -5.46
CA PHE A 79 10.87 -15.38 -4.85
C PHE A 79 11.61 -14.18 -5.47
N GLY A 80 12.78 -14.39 -6.06
CA GLY A 80 13.55 -13.39 -6.79
C GLY A 80 12.78 -12.79 -7.97
N ASP A 81 12.01 -13.60 -8.70
CA ASP A 81 11.19 -13.13 -9.83
C ASP A 81 10.10 -12.17 -9.34
N VAL A 82 9.36 -12.58 -8.30
CA VAL A 82 8.31 -11.76 -7.68
C VAL A 82 8.89 -10.47 -7.09
N LYS A 83 10.02 -10.56 -6.35
CA LYS A 83 10.69 -9.39 -5.76
C LYS A 83 11.10 -8.36 -6.81
N LYS A 84 11.73 -8.81 -7.90
CA LYS A 84 12.20 -7.91 -8.97
C LYS A 84 11.02 -7.19 -9.64
N ALA A 85 9.93 -7.90 -9.90
CA ALA A 85 8.74 -7.32 -10.51
C ALA A 85 8.08 -6.28 -9.60
N VAL A 86 7.79 -6.64 -8.34
CA VAL A 86 7.14 -5.71 -7.39
C VAL A 86 7.99 -4.46 -7.17
N ILE A 87 9.31 -4.61 -6.99
CA ILE A 87 10.22 -3.45 -6.83
C ILE A 87 10.21 -2.56 -8.07
N ARG A 88 10.16 -3.14 -9.28
CA ARG A 88 10.10 -2.36 -10.53
C ARG A 88 8.79 -1.58 -10.63
N THR A 89 7.66 -2.21 -10.30
CA THR A 89 6.36 -1.55 -10.23
C THR A 89 6.36 -0.41 -9.21
N CYS A 90 6.82 -0.65 -7.98
CA CYS A 90 6.92 0.39 -6.95
C CYS A 90 7.77 1.58 -7.41
N LYS A 91 8.93 1.33 -8.05
CA LYS A 91 9.80 2.40 -8.55
C LYS A 91 9.14 3.31 -9.58
N ARG A 92 8.20 2.80 -10.39
CA ARG A 92 7.44 3.62 -11.36
C ARG A 92 6.47 4.59 -10.70
N LEU A 93 6.02 4.28 -9.47
CA LEU A 93 5.02 5.05 -8.73
C LEU A 93 5.62 5.94 -7.63
N ASN A 94 6.86 5.64 -7.21
CA ASN A 94 7.49 6.30 -6.07
C ASN A 94 7.78 7.77 -6.33
N GLU A 95 7.49 8.61 -5.33
CA GLU A 95 7.70 10.06 -5.33
C GLU A 95 6.95 10.75 -6.47
N ARG A 96 5.66 10.40 -6.64
CA ARG A 96 4.78 10.97 -7.66
C ARG A 96 3.42 11.33 -7.09
N VAL A 97 2.72 12.25 -7.77
CA VAL A 97 1.29 12.51 -7.62
C VAL A 97 0.50 11.57 -8.53
N ILE A 98 -0.39 10.77 -7.96
CA ILE A 98 -1.25 9.87 -8.73
C ILE A 98 -2.32 10.69 -9.46
N CYS A 99 -2.38 10.54 -10.78
CA CYS A 99 -3.35 11.18 -11.66
C CYS A 99 -4.35 10.12 -12.17
N PRO A 100 -5.61 10.10 -11.69
CA PRO A 100 -6.62 9.15 -12.12
C PRO A 100 -7.20 9.57 -13.48
N MET A 101 -6.59 9.10 -14.57
CA MET A 101 -6.87 9.57 -15.94
C MET A 101 -8.28 9.29 -16.45
N HIS A 102 -9.02 8.40 -15.79
CA HIS A 102 -10.40 8.07 -16.13
C HIS A 102 -11.42 8.70 -15.17
N SER A 103 -10.99 9.62 -14.29
CA SER A 103 -11.90 10.32 -13.39
C SER A 103 -13.02 11.00 -14.16
N ASP A 104 -14.24 10.88 -13.66
CA ASP A 104 -15.42 11.53 -14.23
C ASP A 104 -15.75 12.87 -13.55
N VAL A 105 -15.04 13.23 -12.48
CA VAL A 105 -15.25 14.44 -11.67
C VAL A 105 -14.04 15.37 -11.60
N ILE A 106 -12.88 14.95 -12.09
CA ILE A 106 -11.68 15.77 -12.20
C ILE A 106 -11.45 16.05 -13.69
N ASP A 107 -11.45 17.33 -14.07
CA ASP A 107 -11.00 17.74 -15.39
C ASP A 107 -9.46 17.79 -15.40
N ILE A 108 -8.85 16.80 -16.05
CA ILE A 108 -7.39 16.62 -16.12
C ILE A 108 -6.89 17.04 -17.50
N THR A 109 -6.08 18.10 -17.54
CA THR A 109 -5.38 18.54 -18.76
C THR A 109 -3.88 18.28 -18.63
N VAL A 110 -3.34 17.42 -19.50
CA VAL A 110 -1.91 17.13 -19.58
C VAL A 110 -1.28 18.00 -20.66
N GLY A 111 -0.47 18.97 -20.25
CA GLY A 111 0.33 19.81 -21.15
C GLY A 111 1.70 19.19 -21.45
N ASP A 112 2.59 20.03 -22.00
CA ASP A 112 3.97 19.64 -22.30
C ASP A 112 4.76 19.37 -21.03
N ASP A 113 4.78 20.34 -20.10
CA ASP A 113 5.58 20.30 -18.85
C ASP A 113 4.74 20.26 -17.57
N THR A 114 3.42 20.44 -17.66
CA THR A 114 2.53 20.55 -16.50
C THR A 114 1.27 19.70 -16.64
N VAL A 115 0.69 19.33 -15.49
CA VAL A 115 -0.61 18.68 -15.37
C VAL A 115 -1.53 19.58 -14.55
N SER A 116 -2.67 19.96 -15.13
CA SER A 116 -3.71 20.73 -14.45
C SER A 116 -4.86 19.81 -14.07
N MET A 117 -5.35 19.91 -12.83
CA MET A 117 -6.53 19.21 -12.34
C MET A 117 -7.54 20.21 -11.78
N VAL A 118 -8.76 20.22 -12.31
CA VAL A 118 -9.87 21.07 -11.82
C VAL A 118 -10.99 20.19 -11.28
N CYS A 119 -11.37 20.40 -10.03
CA CYS A 119 -12.40 19.62 -9.33
C CYS A 119 -13.80 20.28 -9.41
N GLU A 120 -14.87 19.52 -9.13
CA GLU A 120 -16.26 20.03 -9.14
C GLU A 120 -16.50 21.21 -8.19
N ASP A 121 -15.76 21.28 -7.07
CA ASP A 121 -15.83 22.37 -6.09
C ASP A 121 -15.05 23.64 -6.53
N GLY A 122 -14.45 23.62 -7.72
CA GLY A 122 -13.66 24.70 -8.27
C GLY A 122 -12.20 24.73 -7.81
N ALA A 123 -11.76 23.80 -6.95
CA ALA A 123 -10.36 23.67 -6.58
C ALA A 123 -9.49 23.36 -7.81
N LYS A 124 -8.29 23.94 -7.85
CA LYS A 124 -7.35 23.81 -8.96
C LYS A 124 -5.97 23.41 -8.46
N PHE A 125 -5.41 22.40 -9.08
CA PHE A 125 -4.04 21.94 -8.83
C PHE A 125 -3.24 22.02 -10.13
N LEU A 126 -1.97 22.42 -10.01
CA LEU A 126 -1.03 22.48 -11.11
C LEU A 126 0.28 21.85 -10.65
N PHE A 127 0.68 20.77 -11.31
CA PHE A 127 1.89 20.01 -10.97
C PHE A 127 2.85 19.98 -12.16
N PRO A 128 4.17 19.91 -11.94
CA PRO A 128 5.11 19.49 -12.98
C PRO A 128 4.75 18.09 -13.47
N LYS A 129 4.72 17.90 -14.79
CA LYS A 129 4.38 16.60 -15.41
C LYS A 129 5.32 15.47 -14.97
N ALA A 130 6.60 15.80 -14.74
CA ALA A 130 7.60 14.84 -14.26
C ALA A 130 7.32 14.30 -12.86
N ASP A 131 6.53 15.03 -12.05
CA ASP A 131 6.16 14.67 -10.69
C ASP A 131 4.83 13.92 -10.63
N CYS A 132 4.18 13.69 -11.78
CA CYS A 132 2.92 12.97 -11.89
C CYS A 132 3.11 11.54 -12.40
N VAL A 133 2.22 10.64 -12.00
CA VAL A 133 2.05 9.34 -12.62
C VAL A 133 0.61 9.16 -13.09
N PHE A 134 0.45 8.83 -14.37
CA PHE A 134 -0.84 8.72 -15.03
C PHE A 134 -1.35 7.28 -14.94
N LEU A 135 -2.39 7.06 -14.15
CA LEU A 135 -2.97 5.74 -13.98
C LEU A 135 -4.33 5.67 -14.69
N PRO A 136 -4.64 4.59 -15.43
CA PRO A 136 -5.92 4.39 -16.11
C PRO A 136 -7.02 3.95 -15.13
N ILE A 137 -7.20 4.74 -14.07
CA ILE A 137 -8.14 4.51 -12.96
C ILE A 137 -9.09 5.71 -12.86
N VAL A 138 -10.28 5.49 -12.31
CA VAL A 138 -11.31 6.51 -12.08
C VAL A 138 -11.04 7.24 -10.78
N HIS A 139 -10.72 6.49 -9.71
CA HIS A 139 -10.42 7.04 -8.39
C HIS A 139 -9.04 6.60 -7.92
N ALA A 140 -8.29 7.49 -7.27
CA ALA A 140 -7.00 7.17 -6.66
C ALA A 140 -7.18 6.46 -5.30
N THR A 141 -7.96 5.37 -5.27
CA THR A 141 -8.21 4.54 -4.07
C THR A 141 -7.35 3.28 -4.10
N THR A 142 -7.17 2.64 -2.94
CA THR A 142 -6.39 1.40 -2.87
C THR A 142 -7.02 0.28 -3.71
N GLU A 143 -8.34 0.20 -3.78
CA GLU A 143 -9.09 -0.81 -4.53
C GLU A 143 -8.79 -0.75 -6.03
N GLU A 144 -8.91 0.43 -6.65
CA GLU A 144 -8.61 0.59 -8.08
C GLU A 144 -7.11 0.39 -8.36
N MET A 145 -6.27 0.89 -7.46
CA MET A 145 -4.83 0.69 -7.53
C MET A 145 -4.46 -0.79 -7.45
N SER A 146 -5.16 -1.61 -6.66
CA SER A 146 -4.89 -3.04 -6.55
C SER A 146 -5.17 -3.79 -7.86
N ILE A 147 -6.20 -3.39 -8.60
CA ILE A 147 -6.53 -3.95 -9.94
C ILE A 147 -5.47 -3.53 -10.96
N TYR A 148 -5.12 -2.24 -11.00
CA TYR A 148 -4.05 -1.73 -11.86
C TYR A 148 -2.72 -2.43 -11.58
N LEU A 149 -2.34 -2.51 -10.31
CA LEU A 149 -1.08 -3.10 -9.84
C LEU A 149 -1.01 -4.60 -10.11
N TRP A 150 -2.13 -5.31 -10.08
CA TRP A 150 -2.19 -6.71 -10.48
C TRP A 150 -1.72 -6.89 -11.93
N SER A 151 -2.23 -6.08 -12.85
CA SER A 151 -1.82 -6.14 -14.27
C SER A 151 -0.34 -5.74 -14.42
N ALA A 152 0.07 -4.67 -13.73
CA ALA A 152 1.43 -4.16 -13.77
C ALA A 152 2.46 -5.19 -13.26
N VAL A 153 2.15 -5.88 -12.16
CA VAL A 153 3.00 -6.95 -11.60
C VAL A 153 3.01 -8.17 -12.52
N LEU A 154 1.87 -8.56 -13.11
CA LEU A 154 1.80 -9.68 -14.04
C LEU A 154 2.71 -9.45 -15.26
N GLY A 155 2.64 -8.25 -15.85
CA GLY A 155 3.49 -7.86 -16.96
C GLY A 155 4.99 -7.87 -16.62
N ASP A 156 5.36 -7.42 -15.41
CA ASP A 156 6.76 -7.39 -14.96
C ASP A 156 7.33 -8.78 -14.60
N ILE A 157 6.51 -9.80 -14.29
CA ILE A 157 6.95 -11.19 -14.05
C ILE A 157 7.01 -12.04 -15.34
N ASP A 158 6.20 -11.72 -16.36
CA ASP A 158 5.78 -12.59 -17.47
C ASP A 158 4.73 -13.64 -17.06
N GLN A 159 3.50 -13.45 -17.56
CA GLN A 159 2.37 -14.38 -17.42
C GLN A 159 2.72 -15.79 -17.90
N SER A 160 3.43 -15.91 -19.03
CA SER A 160 3.74 -17.21 -19.62
C SER A 160 4.65 -18.03 -18.70
N HIS A 161 5.57 -17.36 -18.01
CA HIS A 161 6.38 -17.96 -16.96
C HIS A 161 5.52 -18.48 -15.81
N LEU A 162 4.61 -17.67 -15.28
CA LEU A 162 3.70 -18.12 -14.20
C LEU A 162 2.88 -19.36 -14.60
N VAL A 163 2.28 -19.33 -15.81
CA VAL A 163 1.48 -20.46 -16.31
C VAL A 163 2.32 -21.72 -16.49
N ARG A 164 3.54 -21.63 -17.04
CA ARG A 164 4.47 -22.77 -17.17
C ARG A 164 4.87 -23.36 -15.81
N ARG A 165 4.86 -22.55 -14.75
CA ARG A 165 5.11 -23.00 -13.37
C ARG A 165 3.88 -23.62 -12.69
N GLY A 166 2.74 -23.70 -13.38
CA GLY A 166 1.50 -24.23 -12.82
C GLY A 166 0.79 -23.28 -11.86
N ILE A 167 1.12 -21.98 -11.91
CA ILE A 167 0.41 -20.93 -11.18
C ILE A 167 -0.83 -20.57 -12.00
N HIS A 168 -1.98 -20.51 -11.33
CA HIS A 168 -3.27 -20.26 -11.96
C HIS A 168 -3.97 -19.00 -11.44
N THR A 169 -3.54 -18.46 -10.30
CA THR A 169 -4.16 -17.27 -9.70
C THR A 169 -3.08 -16.41 -9.07
N MET A 170 -3.22 -15.09 -9.27
CA MET A 170 -2.41 -14.09 -8.58
C MET A 170 -3.33 -13.19 -7.77
N GLU A 171 -2.84 -12.77 -6.62
CA GLU A 171 -3.44 -11.76 -5.77
C GLU A 171 -2.42 -10.67 -5.46
N VAL A 172 -2.88 -9.44 -5.51
CA VAL A 172 -2.13 -8.25 -5.12
C VAL A 172 -2.88 -7.56 -3.99
N THR A 173 -2.16 -7.27 -2.92
CA THR A 173 -2.65 -6.46 -1.80
C THR A 173 -1.98 -5.09 -1.85
N VAL A 174 -2.76 -4.04 -1.62
CA VAL A 174 -2.28 -2.66 -1.55
C VAL A 174 -2.75 -2.06 -0.23
N ALA A 175 -1.79 -1.65 0.60
CA ALA A 175 -2.07 -0.99 1.87
C ALA A 175 -1.63 0.47 1.83
N GLU A 176 -2.50 1.40 2.23
CA GLU A 176 -2.18 2.84 2.38
C GLU A 176 -1.72 3.19 3.80
N ALA A 177 -2.13 2.37 4.78
CA ALA A 177 -1.71 2.45 6.17
C ALA A 177 -1.75 1.05 6.82
N PRO A 178 -1.02 0.83 7.93
CA PRO A 178 -1.11 -0.44 8.66
C PRO A 178 -2.56 -0.74 9.08
N GLY A 179 -3.06 -1.91 8.69
CA GLY A 179 -4.45 -2.33 8.98
C GLY A 179 -5.50 -1.78 8.00
N GLN A 180 -5.11 -1.05 6.97
CA GLN A 180 -5.98 -0.53 5.92
C GLN A 180 -5.45 -0.98 4.55
N GLU A 181 -6.07 -2.02 4.00
CA GLU A 181 -5.61 -2.67 2.78
C GLU A 181 -6.76 -3.16 1.91
N SER A 182 -6.55 -3.07 0.60
CA SER A 182 -7.39 -3.71 -0.41
C SER A 182 -6.67 -4.93 -0.97
N VAL A 183 -7.45 -5.93 -1.37
CA VAL A 183 -6.95 -7.19 -1.91
C VAL A 183 -7.69 -7.49 -3.21
N PHE A 184 -6.93 -7.60 -4.30
CA PHE A 184 -7.47 -7.99 -5.59
C PHE A 184 -6.89 -9.31 -6.05
N ARG A 185 -7.77 -10.27 -6.35
CA ARG A 185 -7.43 -11.64 -6.75
C ARG A 185 -8.13 -11.99 -8.05
N LEU A 186 -7.35 -12.45 -9.03
CA LEU A 186 -7.87 -12.88 -10.33
C LEU A 186 -7.10 -14.10 -10.87
N GLY A 187 -7.81 -14.97 -11.58
CA GLY A 187 -7.20 -16.07 -12.33
C GLY A 187 -6.30 -15.55 -13.43
N LEU A 188 -5.16 -16.21 -13.66
CA LEU A 188 -4.29 -15.87 -14.77
C LEU A 188 -4.99 -16.22 -16.09
N PRO A 189 -4.94 -15.33 -17.11
CA PRO A 189 -5.49 -15.64 -18.41
C PRO A 189 -4.78 -16.85 -19.02
N LYS A 190 -5.51 -17.72 -19.72
CA LYS A 190 -4.96 -18.97 -20.28
C LYS A 190 -4.37 -18.80 -21.68
N SER A 191 -4.79 -17.79 -22.44
CA SER A 191 -4.23 -17.50 -23.78
C SER A 191 -2.97 -16.65 -23.67
N VAL A 192 -1.93 -17.10 -24.36
CA VAL A 192 -0.66 -16.40 -24.56
C VAL A 192 -0.76 -15.60 -25.86
N ASP A 193 -1.71 -14.68 -25.95
CA ASP A 193 -1.58 -13.63 -26.95
C ASP A 193 -0.60 -12.63 -26.35
N ALA A 194 0.64 -12.70 -26.83
CA ALA A 194 1.86 -12.10 -26.28
C ALA A 194 1.86 -10.55 -26.29
N GLY A 195 0.85 -9.94 -25.66
CA GLY A 195 0.73 -8.52 -25.39
C GLY A 195 0.70 -8.27 -23.88
N ASN A 196 1.11 -7.06 -23.49
CA ASN A 196 1.08 -6.61 -22.11
C ASN A 196 -0.38 -6.61 -21.61
N ILE A 197 -0.77 -7.63 -20.83
CA ILE A 197 -2.14 -7.74 -20.30
C ILE A 197 -2.37 -6.57 -19.34
N THR A 198 -3.22 -5.65 -19.76
CA THR A 198 -3.67 -4.52 -18.95
C THR A 198 -5.15 -4.70 -18.71
N LEU A 199 -5.55 -4.89 -17.45
CA LEU A 199 -6.96 -4.86 -17.08
C LEU A 199 -7.47 -3.43 -17.25
N ASP A 200 -8.60 -3.29 -17.93
CA ASP A 200 -9.38 -2.06 -17.90
C ASP A 200 -10.04 -1.97 -16.52
N VAL A 201 -9.44 -1.17 -15.63
CA VAL A 201 -9.89 -1.02 -14.25
C VAL A 201 -11.32 -0.49 -14.20
N ARG A 202 -11.65 0.44 -15.08
CA ARG A 202 -12.98 1.04 -15.16
C ARG A 202 -14.02 -0.01 -15.55
N ALA A 203 -13.78 -0.73 -16.66
CA ALA A 203 -14.70 -1.77 -17.12
C ALA A 203 -14.84 -2.92 -16.11
N PHE A 204 -13.79 -3.19 -15.32
CA PHE A 204 -13.84 -4.21 -14.27
C PHE A 204 -14.74 -3.82 -13.09
N ILE A 205 -14.84 -2.52 -12.77
CA ILE A 205 -15.59 -2.01 -11.60
C ILE A 205 -17.05 -1.65 -11.96
N GLU A 206 -17.30 -1.11 -13.15
CA GLU A 206 -18.59 -0.53 -13.53
C GLU A 206 -19.76 -1.54 -13.72
N ASP A 207 -19.57 -2.83 -13.45
CA ASP A 207 -20.64 -3.85 -13.51
C ASP A 207 -21.60 -3.82 -12.28
N GLY A 208 -21.31 -3.00 -11.27
CA GLY A 208 -22.12 -2.88 -10.05
C GLY A 208 -22.82 -1.52 -9.89
N GLN A 209 -24.15 -1.50 -9.75
CA GLN A 209 -24.85 -0.32 -9.24
C GLN A 209 -24.61 -0.18 -7.72
N ILE A 210 -23.48 0.40 -7.33
CA ILE A 210 -23.13 0.66 -5.93
C ILE A 210 -23.22 2.17 -5.68
N ILE A 211 -23.99 2.59 -4.67
CA ILE A 211 -24.08 3.99 -4.25
C ILE A 211 -22.79 4.34 -3.48
N PRO A 212 -22.01 5.35 -3.91
CA PRO A 212 -20.79 5.75 -3.20
C PRO A 212 -21.12 6.17 -1.76
N LYS A 213 -20.43 5.59 -0.77
CA LYS A 213 -20.49 6.09 0.60
C LYS A 213 -19.49 7.23 0.73
N PRO A 214 -19.88 8.39 1.28
CA PRO A 214 -18.93 9.46 1.51
C PRO A 214 -17.77 9.00 2.40
N CYS A 215 -16.52 9.23 2.00
CA CYS A 215 -15.41 9.17 2.93
C CYS A 215 -15.71 10.17 4.06
N GLU A 216 -15.53 9.75 5.32
CA GLU A 216 -15.77 10.64 6.44
C GLU A 216 -14.86 11.86 6.29
N ALA A 217 -15.47 13.04 6.16
CA ALA A 217 -14.71 14.27 6.09
C ALA A 217 -13.86 14.36 7.37
N GLY A 218 -12.54 14.23 7.23
CA GLY A 218 -11.64 14.52 8.34
C GLY A 218 -11.89 15.95 8.84
N PRO A 219 -11.58 16.24 10.12
CA PRO A 219 -11.82 17.56 10.68
C PRO A 219 -11.21 18.63 9.78
N SER A 220 -11.98 19.69 9.56
CA SER A 220 -11.56 20.87 8.81
C SER A 220 -10.25 21.42 9.34
N TYR A 221 -9.52 22.19 8.53
CA TYR A 221 -8.26 22.81 8.96
C TYR A 221 -8.44 23.70 10.21
N GLU A 222 -9.61 24.33 10.36
CA GLU A 222 -10.02 25.09 11.53
C GLU A 222 -10.24 24.17 12.76
N GLU A 223 -10.93 23.03 12.59
CA GLU A 223 -11.15 22.04 13.65
C GLU A 223 -9.83 21.38 14.10
N LYS A 224 -8.88 21.15 13.17
CA LYS A 224 -7.54 20.66 13.52
C LYS A 224 -6.74 21.70 14.32
N LYS A 225 -6.85 22.99 13.99
CA LYS A 225 -6.24 24.07 14.77
C LYS A 225 -6.86 24.19 16.17
N LEU A 226 -8.17 24.03 16.29
CA LEU A 226 -8.86 24.04 17.58
C LEU A 226 -8.44 22.83 18.43
N ASP A 227 -8.34 21.64 17.83
CA ASP A 227 -7.91 20.42 18.52
C ASP A 227 -6.40 20.47 18.89
N GLU A 228 -5.56 21.16 18.10
CA GLU A 228 -4.16 21.46 18.46
C GLU A 228 -4.04 22.54 19.55
N GLN A 229 -4.89 23.58 19.53
CA GLN A 229 -4.94 24.61 20.57
C GLN A 229 -5.49 24.06 21.90
N GLU A 230 -6.54 23.24 21.88
CA GLU A 230 -7.07 22.56 23.06
C GLU A 230 -6.03 21.58 23.66
N LYS A 231 -5.22 20.92 22.80
CA LYS A 231 -4.11 20.06 23.25
C LYS A 231 -2.91 20.85 23.78
N GLU A 232 -2.67 22.08 23.33
CA GLU A 232 -1.65 22.98 23.91
C GLU A 232 -2.11 23.60 25.23
N GLU A 233 -3.38 23.99 25.36
CA GLU A 233 -3.96 24.51 26.61
C GLU A 233 -4.07 23.41 27.69
N ALA A 234 -4.37 22.17 27.29
CA ALA A 234 -4.34 21.01 28.19
C ALA A 234 -2.91 20.58 28.61
N LYS A 235 -1.87 21.16 28.00
CA LYS A 235 -0.46 20.80 28.24
C LYS A 235 0.30 21.76 29.16
N GLN A 236 -0.33 22.74 29.81
CA GLN A 236 0.38 23.51 30.84
C GLN A 236 0.59 22.67 32.11
N PRO A 237 1.80 22.15 32.39
CA PRO A 237 2.06 21.55 33.68
C PRO A 237 2.24 22.70 34.67
N LYS A 238 1.58 22.64 35.83
CA LYS A 238 1.99 23.48 36.96
C LYS A 238 3.44 23.11 37.30
N LEU A 239 4.38 23.94 36.87
CA LEU A 239 5.78 23.88 37.29
C LEU A 239 5.82 24.05 38.82
N THR A 240 6.03 22.97 39.54
CA THR A 240 6.59 23.04 40.90
C THR A 240 8.04 23.48 40.78
N PRO A 241 8.52 24.43 41.60
CA PRO A 241 9.93 24.81 41.57
C PRO A 241 10.78 23.60 41.90
N LEU A 242 11.75 23.30 41.05
CA LEU A 242 12.76 22.28 41.28
C LEU A 242 13.50 22.65 42.57
N SER A 243 13.26 21.89 43.64
CA SER A 243 14.11 21.97 44.83
C SER A 243 15.52 21.55 44.42
N THR A 244 16.47 22.42 44.73
CA THR A 244 17.90 22.23 44.49
C THR A 244 18.40 20.97 45.19
N LEU A 245 18.58 19.89 44.43
CA LEU A 245 19.43 18.78 44.84
C LEU A 245 20.90 19.19 44.61
N PRO A 246 21.80 18.96 45.59
CA PRO A 246 23.17 19.43 45.49
C PRO A 246 23.94 18.61 44.44
N VAL A 247 24.34 19.28 43.35
CA VAL A 247 25.32 18.73 42.41
C VAL A 247 26.68 18.76 43.11
N LYS A 248 27.18 17.59 43.51
CA LYS A 248 28.59 17.42 43.87
C LYS A 248 29.40 17.57 42.59
N ALA A 249 30.16 18.65 42.47
CA ALA A 249 31.12 18.82 41.40
C ALA A 249 32.22 17.75 41.54
N CYS A 250 32.32 16.86 40.56
CA CYS A 250 33.48 16.00 40.39
C CYS A 250 34.46 16.73 39.47
N ASN A 251 35.57 17.21 40.03
CA ASN A 251 36.73 17.67 39.28
C ASN A 251 37.50 16.46 38.75
N GLY A 252 37.86 16.48 37.45
CA GLY A 252 39.05 15.85 36.85
C GLY A 252 39.25 14.33 37.01
N ASP A 253 39.47 13.67 35.87
CA ASP A 253 39.99 12.30 35.69
C ASP A 253 39.20 11.15 36.35
N ASP A 254 38.29 10.55 35.60
CA ASP A 254 38.36 9.14 35.17
C ASP A 254 37.07 8.69 34.44
N GLY A 255 37.23 7.70 33.56
CA GLY A 255 36.32 7.28 32.47
C GLY A 255 34.81 7.24 32.73
N CYS A 256 34.04 7.80 31.79
CA CYS A 256 32.60 7.55 31.65
C CYS A 256 32.25 7.14 30.21
N GLY A 257 32.44 5.86 29.91
CA GLY A 257 31.95 5.20 28.68
C GLY A 257 30.56 4.56 28.84
N ALA A 258 30.00 4.52 30.06
CA ALA A 258 28.80 3.74 30.36
C ALA A 258 27.47 4.45 30.03
N CYS A 259 27.40 5.79 30.16
CA CYS A 259 26.14 6.52 30.00
C CYS A 259 25.69 6.71 28.54
N LYS A 260 26.59 6.57 27.56
CA LYS A 260 26.22 6.65 26.12
C LYS A 260 25.75 5.30 25.55
N ASN A 261 26.10 4.18 26.18
CA ASN A 261 25.79 2.85 25.66
C ASN A 261 24.38 2.38 26.04
N ALA A 262 23.89 2.73 27.23
CA ALA A 262 22.58 2.27 27.72
C ALA A 262 21.40 2.79 26.88
N LEU A 263 21.42 4.07 26.49
CA LEU A 263 20.36 4.66 25.65
C LEU A 263 20.39 4.08 24.22
N SER A 264 21.59 3.83 23.68
CA SER A 264 21.78 3.22 22.36
C SER A 264 21.28 1.77 22.31
N GLU A 265 21.53 0.98 23.37
CA GLU A 265 21.04 -0.40 23.46
C GLU A 265 19.52 -0.48 23.61
N GLN A 266 18.90 0.44 24.35
CA GLN A 266 17.45 0.51 24.50
C GLN A 266 16.75 0.82 23.16
N LEU A 267 17.30 1.75 22.37
CA LEU A 267 16.80 2.06 21.04
C LEU A 267 16.97 0.90 20.05
N GLN A 268 18.09 0.16 20.14
CA GLN A 268 18.30 -1.04 19.31
C GLN A 268 17.34 -2.18 19.68
N LYS A 269 17.07 -2.40 20.96
CA LYS A 269 16.09 -3.41 21.42
C LYS A 269 14.67 -3.08 20.96
N LEU A 270 14.29 -1.79 20.98
CA LEU A 270 13.00 -1.34 20.50
C LEU A 270 12.86 -1.50 18.97
N ALA A 271 13.90 -1.14 18.21
CA ALA A 271 13.93 -1.32 16.76
C ALA A 271 13.88 -2.80 16.35
N LEU A 272 14.50 -3.70 17.13
CA LEU A 272 14.45 -5.14 16.91
C LEU A 272 13.02 -5.68 17.16
N ALA A 273 12.38 -5.27 18.25
CA ALA A 273 11.02 -5.71 18.60
C ALA A 273 9.98 -5.33 17.53
N ILE A 274 10.11 -4.14 16.94
CA ILE A 274 9.22 -3.66 15.86
C ILE A 274 9.46 -4.45 14.56
N ASN A 275 10.72 -4.74 14.21
CA ASN A 275 11.05 -5.44 12.96
C ASN A 275 10.79 -6.95 12.98
N THR A 276 10.70 -7.58 14.16
CA THR A 276 10.40 -9.02 14.27
C THR A 276 8.92 -9.38 14.11
N ASN A 277 8.03 -8.41 13.91
CA ASN A 277 6.63 -8.60 13.52
C ASN A 277 5.94 -9.76 14.28
N GLN A 278 5.92 -9.69 15.62
CA GLN A 278 5.10 -10.56 16.47
C GLN A 278 3.61 -10.11 16.47
N LEU A 279 3.11 -9.74 15.28
CA LEU A 279 1.69 -9.48 14.99
C LEU A 279 1.17 -10.44 13.92
N CYS A 280 1.71 -11.67 13.88
CA CYS A 280 0.93 -12.82 13.46
C CYS A 280 0.49 -13.56 14.72
N LEU A 281 -0.81 -13.60 14.98
CA LEU A 281 -1.40 -14.57 15.91
C LEU A 281 -1.43 -15.94 15.22
N PRO A 282 -0.82 -16.98 15.83
CA PRO A 282 -1.36 -18.32 15.78
C PRO A 282 -1.96 -18.67 17.15
N THR A 283 -3.15 -19.23 17.09
CA THR A 283 -3.90 -19.81 18.20
C THR A 283 -3.10 -20.92 18.89
N SER A 284 -2.75 -20.75 20.18
CA SER A 284 -2.65 -21.83 21.16
C SER A 284 -2.52 -21.28 22.59
N ASP A 285 -3.60 -21.44 23.35
CA ASP A 285 -3.68 -21.77 24.78
C ASP A 285 -2.55 -21.26 25.71
N THR A 286 -2.62 -19.98 26.09
CA THR A 286 -2.43 -19.44 27.46
C THR A 286 -2.51 -17.92 27.35
N GLY A 287 -3.72 -17.38 27.49
CA GLY A 287 -3.97 -15.95 27.39
C GLY A 287 -3.34 -15.17 28.55
N LYS A 288 -2.27 -14.42 28.25
CA LYS A 288 -1.94 -13.18 28.97
C LYS A 288 -1.52 -12.12 27.98
N THR A 289 -2.37 -11.11 27.83
CA THR A 289 -2.03 -9.83 27.21
C THR A 289 -1.25 -9.02 28.22
N VAL A 290 -0.02 -8.62 27.88
CA VAL A 290 0.82 -7.75 28.71
C VAL A 290 0.47 -6.31 28.37
N SER A 291 0.09 -5.52 29.38
CA SER A 291 -0.29 -4.11 29.17
C SER A 291 0.94 -3.20 29.09
N ILE A 292 0.75 -1.96 28.63
CA ILE A 292 1.81 -0.95 28.59
C ILE A 292 2.29 -0.63 30.02
N GLU A 293 1.38 -0.66 31.00
CA GLU A 293 1.72 -0.44 32.40
C GLU A 293 2.61 -1.56 32.98
N ASP A 294 2.39 -2.82 32.56
CA ASP A 294 3.22 -3.96 32.99
C ASP A 294 4.67 -3.84 32.49
N LEU A 295 4.85 -3.32 31.28
CA LEU A 295 6.16 -3.05 30.69
C LEU A 295 6.87 -1.88 31.39
N GLN A 296 6.11 -0.82 31.71
CA GLN A 296 6.64 0.34 32.43
C GLN A 296 7.13 -0.06 33.85
N ALA A 297 6.33 -0.86 34.56
CA ALA A 297 6.67 -1.35 35.90
C ALA A 297 7.90 -2.28 35.90
N ALA A 298 8.09 -3.08 34.85
CA ALA A 298 9.27 -3.94 34.71
C ALA A 298 10.56 -3.11 34.50
N ILE A 299 10.47 -2.01 33.77
CA ILE A 299 11.60 -1.08 33.54
C ILE A 299 11.97 -0.36 34.83
N ASP A 300 10.98 0.14 35.58
CA ASP A 300 11.21 0.87 36.84
C ASP A 300 11.84 -0.02 37.93
N LYS A 301 11.44 -1.30 37.97
CA LYS A 301 12.00 -2.29 38.89
C LYS A 301 13.47 -2.63 38.60
N GLN A 302 13.90 -2.50 37.35
CA GLN A 302 15.28 -2.78 36.95
C GLN A 302 16.22 -1.58 37.17
N ASN A 303 15.68 -0.37 37.20
CA ASN A 303 16.42 0.86 37.51
C ASN A 303 16.55 1.15 39.01
N SER A 304 15.95 0.32 39.86
CA SER A 304 15.98 0.43 41.32
C SER A 304 16.85 -0.65 42.00
N GLN A 305 17.67 -1.38 41.23
CA GLN A 305 18.78 -2.22 41.67
C GLN A 305 20.12 -1.61 41.24
#